data_AF-A0A1Y2M128-F1
#
_entry.id   AF-A0A1Y2M128-F1
#
_cell.length_a   1.000
_cell.length_b   1.000
_cell.length_c   1.000
_cell.angle_alpha   90.00
_cell.angle_beta   90.00
_cell.angle_gamma   90.00
#
_symmetry.space_group_name_H-M   'P 1'
#
loop_
_entity.id
_entity.type
_entity.pdbx_description
1 polymer ?
#
loop_
_entity_poly.entity_id
_entity_poly.type
_entity_poly.pdbx_seq_one_letter_code
_entity_poly.pdbx_strand_id
1 'polypeptide(L)'
;MEVLYQFWSNFLIRNLNTRMYEEFQRLAFNGAVPNGADAGLLNLIKLYSQSLLLPQTMAQYRVVCDYVALVEFEDDDYCPAFTQAQSDLNSGCLYPSRRRRIQRLLTSDVLALL
;
A
#
# COMPACT_ATOMS: atom_id res chain seq x y z
N MET A 1 -9.92 -5.78 -16.16
CA MET A 1 -9.50 -6.01 -14.76
C MET A 1 -9.53 -4.76 -13.91
N GLU A 2 -9.32 -3.57 -14.47
CA GLU A 2 -9.27 -2.31 -13.71
C GLU A 2 -10.48 -2.05 -12.78
N VAL A 3 -11.72 -2.24 -13.28
CA VAL A 3 -12.94 -2.07 -12.48
C VAL A 3 -12.94 -2.97 -11.24
N LEU A 4 -12.41 -4.19 -11.34
CA LEU A 4 -12.32 -5.12 -10.22
C LEU A 4 -11.29 -4.63 -9.18
N TYR A 5 -10.14 -4.13 -9.63
CA TYR A 5 -9.13 -3.56 -8.73
C TYR A 5 -9.62 -2.30 -8.03
N GLN A 6 -10.34 -1.42 -8.74
CA GLN A 6 -10.99 -0.26 -8.13
C GLN A 6 -12.05 -0.69 -7.10
N PHE A 7 -12.86 -1.70 -7.43
CA PHE A 7 -13.85 -2.25 -6.50
C PHE A 7 -13.17 -2.80 -5.23
N TRP A 8 -12.15 -3.64 -5.37
CA TRP A 8 -11.42 -4.21 -4.23
C TRP A 8 -10.71 -3.15 -3.40
N SER A 9 -10.03 -2.20 -4.04
CA SER A 9 -9.38 -1.08 -3.35
C SER A 9 -10.37 -0.31 -2.47
N ASN A 10 -11.54 0.05 -3.02
CA ASN A 10 -12.56 0.77 -2.25
C ASN A 10 -13.25 -0.10 -1.18
N PHE A 11 -13.50 -1.38 -1.47
CA PHE A 11 -14.23 -2.29 -0.59
C PHE A 11 -13.39 -2.70 0.63
N LEU A 12 -12.13 -3.09 0.41
CA LEU A 12 -11.24 -3.64 1.45
C LEU A 12 -10.82 -2.61 2.50
N ILE A 13 -10.86 -1.32 2.17
CA ILE A 13 -10.65 -0.21 3.12
C ILE A 13 -11.66 -0.27 4.27
N ARG A 14 -12.92 -0.61 3.94
CA ARG A 14 -14.04 -0.57 4.89
C ARG A 14 -14.37 -1.96 5.44
N ASN A 15 -14.22 -2.98 4.60
CA ASN A 15 -14.60 -4.36 4.91
C ASN A 15 -13.44 -5.29 4.56
N LEU A 16 -12.41 -5.25 5.39
CA LEU A 16 -11.21 -6.04 5.14
C LEU A 16 -11.54 -7.54 5.23
N ASN A 17 -11.47 -8.20 4.08
CA ASN A 17 -11.65 -9.64 3.94
C ASN A 17 -10.32 -10.25 3.51
N THR A 18 -9.73 -11.08 4.37
CA THR A 18 -8.39 -11.64 4.15
C THR A 18 -8.27 -12.40 2.82
N ARG A 19 -9.28 -13.20 2.47
CA ARG A 19 -9.26 -14.00 1.24
C ARG A 19 -9.29 -13.12 -0.01
N MET A 20 -10.16 -12.11 -0.02
CA MET A 20 -10.25 -11.15 -1.12
C MET A 20 -8.97 -10.30 -1.22
N TYR A 21 -8.39 -9.93 -0.08
CA TYR A 21 -7.14 -9.19 -0.03
C TYR A 21 -5.97 -9.97 -0.63
N GLU A 22 -5.80 -11.24 -0.25
CA GLU A 22 -4.75 -12.11 -0.77
C GLU A 22 -4.91 -12.36 -2.27
N GLU A 23 -6.15 -12.52 -2.73
CA GLU A 23 -6.44 -12.65 -4.15
C GLU A 23 -6.15 -11.35 -4.91
N PHE A 24 -6.45 -10.19 -4.32
CA PHE A 24 -6.10 -8.90 -4.89
C PHE A 24 -4.59 -8.73 -5.02
N GLN A 25 -3.82 -8.98 -3.95
CA GLN A 25 -2.36 -8.94 -3.99
C GLN A 25 -1.80 -9.83 -5.09
N ARG A 26 -2.22 -11.11 -5.12
CA ARG A 26 -1.75 -12.08 -6.12
C ARG A 26 -2.01 -11.60 -7.55
N LEU A 27 -3.20 -11.08 -7.84
CA LEU A 27 -3.54 -10.61 -9.19
C LEU A 27 -2.85 -9.29 -9.55
N ALA A 28 -2.68 -8.39 -8.58
CA ALA A 28 -1.97 -7.12 -8.76
C ALA A 28 -0.47 -7.35 -9.06
N PHE A 29 0.19 -8.25 -8.31
CA PHE A 29 1.60 -8.56 -8.52
C PHE A 29 1.87 -9.44 -9.74
N ASN A 30 0.96 -10.36 -10.09
CA ASN A 30 1.15 -11.24 -11.25
C ASN A 30 0.85 -10.56 -12.60
N GLY A 31 0.60 -9.24 -12.63
CA GLY A 31 0.53 -8.45 -13.86
C GLY A 31 -0.33 -9.09 -14.96
N ALA A 32 -1.47 -9.67 -14.59
CA ALA A 32 -2.22 -10.61 -15.44
C ALA A 32 -2.78 -10.03 -16.76
N VAL A 33 -2.43 -8.79 -17.14
CA VAL A 33 -2.83 -8.18 -18.41
C VAL A 33 -1.62 -7.49 -19.07
N PRO A 34 -1.23 -7.89 -20.31
CA PRO A 34 -0.08 -7.36 -21.03
C PRO A 34 -0.06 -5.84 -21.27
N ASN A 35 -1.18 -5.14 -21.05
CA ASN A 35 -1.34 -3.69 -21.28
C ASN A 35 -1.84 -2.94 -20.02
N GLY A 36 -1.84 -3.56 -18.84
CA GLY A 36 -2.43 -3.00 -17.63
C GLY A 36 -1.66 -3.32 -16.34
N ALA A 37 -0.36 -3.62 -16.47
CA ALA A 37 0.51 -4.03 -15.37
C ALA A 37 0.45 -3.06 -14.17
N ASP A 38 0.22 -1.77 -14.42
CA ASP A 38 0.16 -0.77 -13.35
C ASP A 38 -1.21 -0.67 -12.67
N ALA A 39 -2.31 -0.99 -13.34
CA ALA A 39 -3.64 -0.71 -12.79
C ALA A 39 -3.93 -1.50 -11.51
N GLY A 40 -3.46 -2.74 -11.42
CA GLY A 40 -3.58 -3.55 -10.20
C GLY A 40 -2.74 -3.01 -9.06
N LEU A 41 -1.46 -2.78 -9.34
CA LEU A 41 -0.49 -2.28 -8.37
C LEU A 41 -0.87 -0.88 -7.85
N LEU A 42 -1.24 0.05 -8.71
CA LEU A 42 -1.67 1.40 -8.32
C LEU A 42 -2.93 1.38 -7.44
N ASN A 43 -3.89 0.50 -7.74
CA ASN A 43 -5.07 0.34 -6.87
C ASN A 43 -4.73 -0.33 -5.54
N LEU A 44 -3.70 -1.19 -5.50
CA LEU A 44 -3.19 -1.81 -4.28
C LEU A 44 -2.46 -0.78 -3.40
N ILE A 45 -1.59 0.03 -4.01
CA ILE A 45 -0.93 1.17 -3.36
C ILE A 45 -1.95 2.16 -2.81
N LYS A 46 -3.03 2.43 -3.56
CA LYS A 46 -4.14 3.26 -3.06
C LYS A 46 -4.81 2.66 -1.82
N LEU A 47 -5.08 1.35 -1.81
CA LEU A 47 -5.61 0.65 -0.63
C LEU A 47 -4.65 0.80 0.56
N TYR A 48 -3.35 0.69 0.32
CA TYR A 48 -2.32 0.82 1.35
C TYR A 48 -2.25 2.21 1.95
N SER A 49 -2.11 3.24 1.11
CA SER A 49 -2.13 4.65 1.51
C SER A 49 -3.38 4.99 2.33
N GLN A 50 -4.56 4.59 1.85
CA GLN A 50 -5.81 4.85 2.56
C GLN A 50 -5.91 4.08 3.89
N SER A 51 -5.30 2.89 3.98
CA SER A 51 -5.22 2.12 5.22
C SER A 51 -4.35 2.78 6.30
N LEU A 52 -3.35 3.59 5.92
CA LEU A 52 -2.56 4.36 6.89
C LEU A 52 -3.41 5.41 7.64
N LEU A 53 -4.43 5.95 6.97
CA LEU A 53 -5.34 6.97 7.51
C LEU A 53 -6.44 6.38 8.41
N LEU A 54 -6.62 5.06 8.43
CA LEU A 54 -7.63 4.39 9.25
C LEU A 54 -7.12 4.00 10.64
N PRO A 55 -8.01 3.86 11.65
CA PRO A 55 -7.67 3.21 12.91
C PRO A 55 -7.10 1.80 12.64
N GLN A 56 -5.90 1.51 13.16
CA GLN A 56 -5.24 0.24 12.88
C GLN A 56 -5.84 -0.89 13.74
N THR A 57 -6.71 -1.69 13.13
CA THR A 57 -7.03 -3.04 13.63
C THR A 57 -5.86 -3.99 13.35
N MET A 58 -5.86 -5.19 13.94
CA MET A 58 -4.85 -6.21 13.63
C MET A 58 -4.80 -6.57 12.14
N ALA A 59 -5.95 -6.58 11.47
CA ALA A 59 -6.03 -6.86 10.04
C ALA A 59 -5.49 -5.67 9.21
N GLN A 60 -5.80 -4.43 9.57
CA GLN A 60 -5.18 -3.25 8.97
C GLN A 60 -3.66 -3.21 9.20
N TYR A 61 -3.18 -3.68 10.35
CA TYR A 61 -1.74 -3.73 10.63
C TYR A 61 -1.00 -4.62 9.62
N ARG A 62 -1.57 -5.79 9.26
CA ARG A 62 -1.01 -6.63 8.18
C ARG A 62 -0.91 -5.84 6.86
N VAL A 63 -1.97 -5.12 6.48
CA VAL A 63 -1.99 -4.32 5.25
C VAL A 63 -0.91 -3.22 5.27
N VAL A 64 -0.66 -2.61 6.43
CA VAL A 64 0.42 -1.62 6.60
C VAL A 64 1.80 -2.27 6.49
N CYS A 65 2.00 -3.46 7.07
CA CYS A 65 3.25 -4.21 6.93
C CYS A 65 3.52 -4.59 5.48
N ASP A 66 2.50 -5.04 4.75
CA ASP A 66 2.63 -5.39 3.34
C ASP A 66 2.95 -4.15 2.47
N TYR A 67 2.45 -2.96 2.86
CA TYR A 67 2.84 -1.70 2.22
C TYR A 67 4.30 -1.36 2.44
N VAL A 68 4.78 -1.47 3.69
CA VAL A 68 6.19 -1.24 4.02
C VAL A 68 7.09 -2.21 3.25
N ALA A 69 6.74 -3.50 3.23
CA ALA A 69 7.48 -4.50 2.48
C ALA A 69 7.51 -4.20 0.97
N LEU A 70 6.43 -3.67 0.41
CA LEU A 70 6.41 -3.23 -0.99
C LEU A 70 7.38 -2.06 -1.22
N VAL A 71 7.34 -1.04 -0.36
CA VAL A 71 8.24 0.12 -0.44
C VAL A 71 9.70 -0.30 -0.33
N GLU A 72 10.02 -1.29 0.51
CA GLU A 72 11.38 -1.81 0.70
C GLU A 72 11.87 -2.70 -0.45
N PHE A 73 10.97 -3.25 -1.27
CA PHE A 73 11.31 -4.17 -2.36
C PHE A 73 11.29 -3.50 -3.74
N GLU A 74 10.75 -2.28 -3.85
CA GLU A 74 10.78 -1.52 -5.10
C GLU A 74 12.21 -1.17 -5.54
N ASP A 75 12.44 -1.16 -6.85
CA ASP A 75 13.72 -0.78 -7.47
C ASP A 75 13.74 0.73 -7.74
N ASP A 76 14.93 1.30 -7.83
CA ASP A 76 15.15 2.74 -8.05
C ASP A 76 14.55 3.22 -9.39
N ASP A 77 14.46 2.32 -10.39
CA ASP A 77 13.93 2.63 -11.73
C ASP A 77 12.40 2.77 -11.77
N TYR A 78 11.66 2.13 -10.85
CA TYR A 78 10.18 2.21 -10.78
C TYR A 78 9.67 1.98 -9.36
N CYS A 79 9.42 3.08 -8.64
CA CYS A 79 9.07 3.07 -7.21
C CYS A 79 7.76 3.83 -6.88
N PRO A 80 6.60 3.40 -7.44
CA PRO A 80 5.32 4.07 -7.21
C PRO A 80 4.84 3.98 -5.75
N ALA A 81 5.11 2.88 -5.03
CA ALA A 81 4.75 2.74 -3.63
C ALA A 81 5.62 3.65 -2.74
N PHE A 82 6.93 3.74 -3.02
CA PHE A 82 7.83 4.67 -2.32
C PHE A 82 7.38 6.12 -2.52
N THR A 83 7.11 6.51 -3.77
CA THR A 83 6.63 7.86 -4.10
C THR A 83 5.33 8.20 -3.38
N GLN A 84 4.38 7.25 -3.34
CA GLN A 84 3.13 7.44 -2.61
C GLN A 84 3.36 7.51 -1.09
N ALA A 85 4.23 6.66 -0.53
CA ALA A 85 4.55 6.66 0.89
C ALA A 85 5.22 7.99 1.32
N GLN A 86 6.12 8.52 0.51
CA GLN A 86 6.73 9.84 0.73
C GLN A 86 5.66 10.93 0.73
N SER A 87 4.74 10.91 -0.23
CA SER A 87 3.61 11.84 -0.28
C SER A 87 2.73 11.71 0.97
N ASP A 88 2.36 10.50 1.38
CA ASP A 88 1.53 10.24 2.55
C ASP A 88 2.19 10.76 3.84
N LEU A 89 3.49 10.51 4.02
CA LEU A 89 4.27 10.95 5.18
C LEU A 89 4.45 12.47 5.25
N ASN A 90 4.56 13.13 4.09
CA ASN A 90 4.75 14.57 3.98
C ASN A 90 3.42 15.35 3.96
N SER A 91 2.31 14.71 3.59
CA SER A 91 0.98 15.34 3.45
C SER A 91 0.38 15.89 4.75
N GLY A 92 0.97 15.58 5.92
CA GLY A 92 0.45 16.00 7.23
C GLY A 92 -0.90 15.39 7.62
N CYS A 93 -1.53 14.61 6.72
CA CYS A 93 -2.81 13.92 6.96
C CYS A 93 -2.67 12.74 7.94
N LEU A 94 -1.45 12.24 8.15
CA LEU A 94 -1.18 11.17 9.10
C LEU A 94 -1.03 11.68 10.53
N TYR A 95 -1.75 11.06 11.45
CA TYR A 95 -1.57 11.30 12.89
C TYR A 95 -0.12 11.05 13.30
N PRO A 96 0.49 11.90 14.17
CA PRO A 96 1.90 11.76 14.56
C PRO A 96 2.27 10.40 15.15
N SER A 97 1.35 9.78 15.90
CA SER A 97 1.54 8.43 16.46
C SER A 97 1.62 7.35 15.39
N ARG A 98 0.84 7.47 14.31
CA ARG A 98 0.84 6.52 13.19
C ARG A 98 2.05 6.75 12.28
N ARG A 99 2.41 8.00 12.03
CA ARG A 99 3.66 8.36 11.33
C ARG A 99 4.86 7.72 12.01
N ARG A 100 5.01 7.88 13.33
CA ARG A 100 6.09 7.24 14.10
C ARG A 100 6.05 5.71 14.04
N ARG A 101 4.86 5.10 14.00
CA ARG A 101 4.72 3.64 13.87
C ARG A 101 5.23 3.16 12.51
N ILE A 102 4.83 3.81 11.43
CA ILE A 102 5.30 3.50 10.07
C ILE A 102 6.80 3.72 9.97
N GLN A 103 7.31 4.83 10.51
CA GLN A 103 8.76 5.10 10.55
C GLN A 103 9.55 4.05 11.36
N ARG A 104 8.94 3.37 12.33
CA ARG A 104 9.59 2.25 13.03
C ARG A 104 9.55 0.94 12.27
N LEU A 105 8.65 0.81 11.30
CA LEU A 105 8.54 -0.38 10.46
C LEU A 105 9.49 -0.30 9.26
N LEU A 106 9.72 0.90 8.74
CA LEU A 106 10.67 1.15 7.67
C LEU A 106 12.12 0.98 8.15
N THR A 107 12.94 0.36 7.32
CA THR A 107 14.40 0.30 7.50
C THR A 107 15.04 1.69 7.48
N SER A 108 16.21 1.80 8.14
CA SER A 108 16.93 3.07 8.27
C SER A 108 17.33 3.68 6.92
N ASP A 109 17.58 2.84 5.91
CA ASP A 109 18.01 3.27 4.59
C ASP A 109 16.85 3.93 3.82
N VAL A 110 15.66 3.31 3.85
CA VAL A 110 14.45 3.89 3.25
C VAL A 110 14.05 5.19 3.96
N LEU A 111 14.22 5.27 5.28
CA LEU A 111 13.99 6.51 6.03
C LEU A 111 14.93 7.64 5.66
N ALA A 112 16.16 7.34 5.23
CA ALA A 112 17.12 8.36 4.83
C ALA A 112 16.76 9.02 3.47
N LEU A 113 15.90 8.37 2.69
CA LEU A 113 15.46 8.81 1.37
C LEU A 113 14.11 9.57 1.38
N LEU A 114 13.38 9.52 2.50
CA LEU A 114 12.03 10.08 2.67
C LEU A 114 12.04 11.56 3.08
#